data_AF-A0A8T0TDW6-F1
#
_entry.id   AF-A0A8T0TDW6-F1
#
_cell.length_a   1.000
_cell.length_b   1.000
_cell.length_c   1.000
_cell.angle_alpha   90.00
_cell.angle_beta   90.00
_cell.angle_gamma   90.00
#
_symmetry.space_group_name_H-M   'P 1'
#
loop_
_entity.id
_entity.type
_entity.pdbx_description
1 polymer ?
#
loop_
_entity_poly.entity_id
_entity_poly.type
_entity_poly.pdbx_seq_one_letter_code
_entity_poly.pdbx_strand_id
1 'polypeptide(L)'
;MCHLLLTSVMKIFSVFEKKADVMVGDTTISMSRMNKVAFTMPFTDTGLSMIVALKKDSSRSMWIFLQPLTSTLWITSLAFFFLTGFVVWAIEHRINPEFHGTPWQQFGIIFYFAFSTLVFSHKEKLESNLSRFVVIIWVFVVLILTSSYTASLTSMLTVQRLQPTVTSVQDLLRNGDCVGYQSGSTVKYWLEEMGFHKKDLLGYVTVEEYAEALQRGSGNGGVSAIVDEVPYLKIFLSKYCEGYTMVGPTYKWGGFGFAFPIGSPMAHDVSHAIMTPAVQQEMARIERKWFGDPGACESKSGGINSSRLSFSNFGGLFLITGMTSGLALLINLSIFVYQERDKLRAAASRTRSMSLQRLHTWFERLGSAEHTESPINHQEADRRV
;
A
#
# COMPACT_ATOMS: atom_id res chain seq x y z
N MET A 1 33.94 33.46 19.64
CA MET A 1 32.82 32.74 18.99
C MET A 1 32.91 33.00 17.48
N CYS A 2 33.69 32.20 16.77
CA CYS A 2 33.83 32.30 15.31
C CYS A 2 33.54 30.91 14.74
N HIS A 3 32.25 30.59 14.64
CA HIS A 3 31.77 29.44 13.87
C HIS A 3 31.90 29.77 12.39
N LEU A 4 33.14 29.74 11.87
CA LEU A 4 33.36 29.64 10.43
C LEU A 4 33.10 28.18 10.05
N LEU A 5 31.92 27.95 9.47
CA LEU A 5 31.60 26.76 8.68
C LEU A 5 32.70 26.58 7.61
N LEU A 6 33.73 25.81 7.94
CA LEU A 6 34.74 25.35 7.00
C LEU A 6 34.08 24.38 6.03
N THR A 7 33.50 24.91 4.95
CA THR A 7 33.06 24.11 3.80
C THR A 7 34.24 23.34 3.22
N SER A 8 33.98 22.18 2.60
CA SER A 8 34.99 21.33 1.93
C SER A 8 35.91 22.13 0.99
N VAL A 9 35.39 23.20 0.38
CA VAL A 9 36.12 24.14 -0.50
C VAL A 9 37.20 24.95 0.23
N MET A 10 36.94 25.41 1.45
CA MET A 10 37.93 26.21 2.20
C MET A 10 39.05 25.33 2.77
N LYS A 11 38.75 24.05 3.02
CA LYS A 11 39.73 23.07 3.51
C LYS A 11 40.70 22.59 2.42
N ILE A 12 40.23 22.42 1.18
CA ILE A 12 41.09 21.98 0.06
C ILE A 12 42.13 23.04 -0.33
N PHE A 13 41.80 24.31 -0.14
CA PHE A 13 42.70 25.41 -0.45
C PHE A 13 43.93 25.42 0.48
N SER A 14 43.78 25.00 1.74
CA SER A 14 44.92 24.85 2.66
C SER A 14 45.94 23.81 2.19
N VAL A 15 45.49 22.73 1.53
CA VAL A 15 46.38 21.73 0.94
C VAL A 15 47.06 22.28 -0.32
N PHE A 16 46.33 23.02 -1.15
CA PHE A 16 46.88 23.69 -2.33
C PHE A 16 47.96 24.73 -1.96
N GLU A 17 47.72 25.53 -0.92
CA GLU A 17 48.68 26.51 -0.38
C GLU A 17 49.80 25.88 0.46
N LYS A 18 49.85 24.54 0.57
CA LYS A 18 50.82 23.80 1.39
C LYS A 18 50.84 24.22 2.87
N LYS A 19 49.70 24.71 3.39
CA LYS A 19 49.47 24.95 4.82
C LYS A 19 49.09 23.67 5.57
N ALA A 20 48.63 22.66 4.83
CA ALA A 20 48.33 21.32 5.33
C ALA A 20 48.91 20.27 4.38
N ASP A 21 49.43 19.16 4.93
CA ASP A 21 50.07 18.10 4.15
C ASP A 21 49.09 17.11 3.53
N VAL A 22 47.91 16.96 4.15
CA VAL A 22 46.85 16.06 3.69
C VAL A 22 45.48 16.57 4.16
N MET A 23 44.46 16.35 3.34
CA MET A 23 43.06 16.49 3.72
C MET A 23 42.37 15.13 3.66
N VAL A 24 41.89 14.71 4.83
CA VAL A 24 41.10 13.48 5.03
C VAL A 24 39.67 13.88 5.33
N GLY A 25 38.72 13.43 4.51
CA GLY A 25 37.31 13.73 4.66
C GLY A 25 36.49 13.29 3.44
N ASP A 26 35.21 13.65 3.45
CA ASP A 26 34.23 13.52 2.37
C ASP A 26 34.52 14.50 1.23
N THR A 27 35.69 14.36 0.61
CA THR A 27 36.11 15.25 -0.48
C THR A 27 35.81 14.61 -1.82
N THR A 28 34.76 15.09 -2.47
CA THR A 28 34.42 14.69 -3.84
C THR A 28 35.55 15.01 -4.80
N ILE A 29 36.02 13.99 -5.52
CA ILE A 29 36.95 14.12 -6.62
C ILE A 29 36.21 14.80 -7.78
N SER A 30 36.72 15.93 -8.26
CA SER A 30 36.14 16.66 -9.39
C SER A 30 37.25 17.27 -10.22
N MET A 31 36.97 17.48 -11.51
CA MET A 31 37.96 17.99 -12.46
C MET A 31 38.55 19.34 -12.01
N SER A 32 37.71 20.26 -11.49
CA SER A 32 38.15 21.58 -11.00
C SER A 32 39.08 21.50 -9.78
N ARG A 33 38.93 20.46 -8.94
CA ARG A 33 39.77 20.23 -7.76
C ARG A 33 41.05 19.46 -8.11
N MET A 34 40.99 18.53 -9.05
CA MET A 34 42.16 17.78 -9.54
C MET A 34 43.24 18.69 -10.12
N ASN A 35 42.87 19.84 -10.68
CA ASN A 35 43.83 20.84 -11.16
C ASN A 35 44.59 21.56 -10.03
N LYS A 36 44.14 21.42 -8.77
CA LYS A 36 44.73 22.11 -7.60
C LYS A 36 45.41 21.16 -6.64
N VAL A 37 44.91 19.94 -6.50
CA VAL A 37 45.44 18.94 -5.55
C VAL A 37 45.46 17.55 -6.20
N ALA A 38 46.37 16.70 -5.73
CA ALA A 38 46.43 15.30 -6.11
C ALA A 38 45.47 14.50 -5.23
N PHE A 39 44.58 13.73 -5.83
CA PHE A 39 43.67 12.85 -5.10
C PHE A 39 44.17 11.41 -5.08
N THR A 40 43.77 10.68 -4.04
CA THR A 40 43.85 9.22 -4.04
C THR A 40 42.77 8.62 -4.92
N MET A 41 42.89 7.31 -5.18
CA MET A 41 41.77 6.51 -5.65
C MET A 41 40.60 6.58 -4.65
N PRO A 42 39.34 6.54 -5.15
CA PRO A 42 38.18 6.69 -4.30
C PRO A 42 38.07 5.55 -3.30
N PHE A 43 37.77 5.87 -2.04
CA PHE A 43 37.69 4.90 -0.95
C PHE A 43 36.25 4.53 -0.56
N THR A 44 35.26 5.18 -1.18
CA THR A 44 33.82 4.88 -1.01
C THR A 44 33.18 4.54 -2.34
N ASP A 45 31.94 4.06 -2.27
CA ASP A 45 31.05 3.98 -3.42
C ASP A 45 30.97 5.33 -4.13
N THR A 46 31.05 5.26 -5.45
CA THR A 46 31.04 6.43 -6.34
C THR A 46 29.68 6.55 -7.01
N GLY A 47 29.24 7.77 -7.22
CA GLY A 47 28.06 8.06 -8.02
C GLY A 47 27.03 8.94 -7.33
N LEU A 48 26.19 9.55 -8.15
CA LEU A 48 24.99 10.25 -7.73
C LEU A 48 23.78 9.35 -7.96
N SER A 49 22.91 9.28 -6.96
CA SER A 49 21.62 8.62 -7.08
C SER A 49 20.54 9.54 -6.53
N MET A 50 19.28 9.12 -6.66
CA MET A 50 18.17 9.85 -6.11
C MET A 50 17.40 9.00 -5.12
N ILE A 51 16.95 9.62 -4.04
CA ILE A 51 16.03 9.04 -3.07
C ILE A 51 14.66 9.69 -3.21
N VAL A 52 13.63 8.86 -3.15
CA VAL A 52 12.24 9.28 -3.30
C VAL A 52 11.39 8.67 -2.21
N ALA A 53 10.31 9.35 -1.87
CA ALA A 53 9.26 8.78 -1.04
C ALA A 53 8.53 7.67 -1.79
N LEU A 54 8.18 6.61 -1.09
CA LEU A 54 7.31 5.55 -1.57
C LEU A 54 5.85 6.00 -1.49
N LYS A 55 5.07 5.66 -2.51
CA LYS A 55 3.62 5.88 -2.47
C LYS A 55 3.03 5.07 -1.33
N LYS A 56 2.11 5.70 -0.60
CA LYS A 56 1.38 5.04 0.48
C LYS A 56 0.62 3.85 -0.12
N ASP A 57 0.92 2.68 0.44
CA ASP A 57 0.49 1.39 -0.06
C ASP A 57 -1.05 1.32 -0.18
N SER A 58 -1.59 1.00 -1.36
CA SER A 58 -3.04 0.90 -1.58
C SER A 58 -3.67 -0.28 -0.85
N SER A 59 -2.84 -1.14 -0.25
CA SER A 59 -3.20 -2.28 0.59
C SER A 59 -4.03 -1.89 1.82
N ARG A 60 -4.06 -0.60 2.21
CA ARG A 60 -4.95 -0.07 3.27
C ARG A 60 -6.30 0.44 2.78
N SER A 61 -6.60 0.32 1.49
CA SER A 61 -7.88 0.78 0.96
C SER A 61 -9.02 -0.10 1.46
N MET A 62 -10.11 0.54 1.89
CA MET A 62 -11.35 -0.11 2.36
C MET A 62 -12.02 -0.99 1.29
N TRP A 63 -11.61 -0.82 0.04
CA TRP A 63 -12.14 -1.46 -1.16
C TRP A 63 -11.12 -2.40 -1.81
N ILE A 64 -10.14 -2.91 -1.06
CA ILE A 64 -9.10 -3.81 -1.59
C ILE A 64 -9.70 -5.03 -2.30
N PHE A 65 -10.88 -5.49 -1.87
CA PHE A 65 -11.59 -6.62 -2.48
C PHE A 65 -12.04 -6.36 -3.94
N LEU A 66 -12.11 -5.11 -4.40
CA LEU A 66 -12.40 -4.78 -5.81
C LEU A 66 -11.15 -4.71 -6.69
N GLN A 67 -9.97 -4.51 -6.12
CA GLN A 67 -8.72 -4.31 -6.88
C GLN A 67 -8.23 -5.52 -7.70
N PRO A 68 -8.43 -6.79 -7.29
CA PRO A 68 -7.88 -7.94 -8.02
C PRO A 68 -8.44 -8.11 -9.45
N LEU A 69 -9.63 -7.58 -9.72
CA LEU A 69 -10.22 -7.59 -11.07
C LEU A 69 -10.34 -6.16 -11.60
N THR A 70 -10.01 -6.00 -12.88
CA THR A 70 -10.24 -4.75 -13.61
C THR A 70 -11.73 -4.45 -13.71
N SER A 71 -12.13 -3.18 -13.70
CA SER A 71 -13.53 -2.76 -13.86
C SER A 71 -14.20 -3.37 -15.11
N THR A 72 -13.46 -3.50 -16.21
CA THR A 72 -13.94 -4.18 -17.43
C THR A 72 -14.30 -5.64 -17.19
N LEU A 73 -13.50 -6.38 -16.42
CA LEU A 73 -13.78 -7.78 -16.07
C LEU A 73 -14.96 -7.91 -15.11
N TRP A 74 -15.11 -6.98 -14.17
CA TRP A 74 -16.29 -6.92 -13.29
C TRP A 74 -17.58 -6.75 -14.10
N ILE A 75 -17.62 -5.75 -14.98
CA ILE A 75 -18.81 -5.46 -15.80
C ILE A 75 -19.09 -6.61 -16.78
N THR A 76 -18.05 -7.17 -17.40
CA THR A 76 -18.20 -8.31 -18.32
C THR A 76 -18.73 -9.54 -17.60
N SER A 77 -18.15 -9.89 -16.44
CA SER A 77 -18.62 -11.02 -15.62
C SER A 77 -20.09 -10.83 -15.20
N LEU A 78 -20.46 -9.62 -14.80
CA LEU A 78 -21.85 -9.30 -14.43
C LEU A 78 -22.80 -9.39 -15.64
N ALA A 79 -22.39 -8.92 -16.82
CA ALA A 79 -23.19 -9.02 -18.03
C ALA A 79 -23.41 -10.48 -18.46
N PHE A 80 -22.36 -11.31 -18.45
CA PHE A 80 -22.47 -12.74 -18.76
C PHE A 80 -23.28 -13.51 -17.70
N PHE A 81 -23.22 -13.09 -16.42
CA PHE A 81 -24.07 -13.64 -15.36
C PHE A 81 -25.56 -13.40 -15.64
N PHE A 82 -25.95 -12.21 -16.08
CA PHE A 82 -27.34 -11.94 -16.47
C PHE A 82 -27.74 -12.70 -17.74
N LEU A 83 -26.83 -12.80 -18.71
CA LEU A 83 -27.06 -13.55 -19.95
C LEU A 83 -27.32 -15.03 -19.67
N THR A 84 -26.50 -15.67 -18.83
CA THR A 84 -26.69 -17.09 -18.48
C THR A 84 -27.96 -17.32 -17.68
N GLY A 85 -28.28 -16.44 -16.72
CA GLY A 85 -29.55 -16.46 -16.00
C GLY A 85 -30.75 -16.37 -16.95
N PHE A 86 -30.70 -15.48 -17.94
CA PHE A 86 -31.74 -15.35 -18.96
C PHE A 86 -31.84 -16.59 -19.86
N VAL A 87 -30.72 -17.18 -20.29
CA VAL A 87 -30.71 -18.40 -21.12
C VAL A 87 -31.31 -19.59 -20.36
N VAL A 88 -30.92 -19.78 -19.10
CA VAL A 88 -31.49 -20.86 -18.26
C VAL A 88 -32.98 -20.63 -18.05
N TRP A 89 -33.38 -19.40 -17.74
CA TRP A 89 -34.80 -19.03 -17.63
C TRP A 89 -35.56 -19.33 -18.93
N ALA A 90 -35.05 -18.94 -20.09
CA ALA A 90 -35.74 -19.16 -21.36
C ALA A 90 -35.95 -20.65 -21.69
N ILE A 91 -35.01 -21.51 -21.27
CA ILE A 91 -35.10 -22.97 -21.45
C ILE A 91 -36.06 -23.59 -20.44
N GLU A 92 -35.92 -23.27 -19.16
CA GLU A 92 -36.69 -23.90 -18.07
C GLU A 92 -38.11 -23.35 -17.93
N HIS A 93 -38.36 -22.09 -18.34
CA HIS A 93 -39.68 -21.47 -18.26
C HIS A 93 -40.75 -22.26 -19.02
N ARG A 94 -40.37 -23.00 -20.07
CA ARG A 94 -41.32 -23.82 -20.84
C ARG A 94 -41.63 -25.19 -20.22
N ILE A 95 -40.77 -25.68 -19.34
CA ILE A 95 -40.74 -27.09 -18.93
C ILE A 95 -41.00 -27.23 -17.42
N ASN A 96 -40.43 -26.34 -16.61
CA ASN A 96 -40.46 -26.45 -15.16
C ASN A 96 -41.50 -25.49 -14.55
N PRO A 97 -42.53 -26.01 -13.86
CA PRO A 97 -43.56 -25.19 -13.21
C PRO A 97 -43.01 -24.38 -12.02
N GLU A 98 -41.84 -24.72 -11.45
CA GLU A 98 -41.21 -23.90 -10.39
C GLU A 98 -40.76 -22.52 -10.90
N PHE A 99 -40.57 -22.37 -12.22
CA PHE A 99 -40.25 -21.11 -12.87
C PHE A 99 -41.52 -20.36 -13.36
N HIS A 100 -42.72 -20.83 -13.00
CA HIS A 100 -43.98 -20.15 -13.27
C HIS A 100 -44.41 -19.30 -12.06
N GLY A 101 -44.76 -18.03 -12.30
CA GLY A 101 -45.16 -17.10 -11.25
C GLY A 101 -45.46 -15.71 -11.77
N THR A 102 -45.74 -14.76 -10.87
CA THR A 102 -45.87 -13.35 -11.26
C THR A 102 -44.54 -12.80 -11.78
N PRO A 103 -44.52 -11.82 -12.69
CA PRO A 103 -43.27 -11.32 -13.30
C PRO A 103 -42.20 -10.94 -12.28
N TRP A 104 -42.61 -10.34 -11.14
CA TRP A 104 -41.70 -9.96 -10.05
C TRP A 104 -41.10 -11.16 -9.28
N GLN A 105 -41.86 -12.25 -9.12
CA GLN A 105 -41.35 -13.48 -8.51
C GLN A 105 -40.34 -14.16 -9.44
N GLN A 106 -40.58 -14.14 -10.75
CA GLN A 106 -39.67 -14.70 -11.75
C GLN A 106 -38.32 -13.96 -11.79
N PHE A 107 -38.33 -12.63 -11.75
CA PHE A 107 -37.09 -11.86 -11.63
C PHE A 107 -36.30 -12.18 -10.35
N GLY A 108 -37.01 -12.39 -9.23
CA GLY A 108 -36.40 -12.81 -7.96
C GLY A 108 -35.76 -14.19 -8.04
N ILE A 109 -36.42 -15.16 -8.67
CA ILE A 109 -35.92 -16.53 -8.87
C ILE A 109 -34.69 -16.54 -9.78
N ILE A 110 -34.68 -15.77 -10.88
CA ILE A 110 -33.51 -15.64 -11.78
C ILE A 110 -32.28 -15.13 -11.00
N PHE A 111 -32.46 -14.07 -10.21
CA PHE A 111 -31.39 -13.49 -9.41
C PHE A 111 -30.90 -14.45 -8.32
N TYR A 112 -31.83 -15.13 -7.65
CA TYR A 112 -31.52 -16.08 -6.59
C TYR A 112 -30.82 -17.34 -7.11
N PHE A 113 -31.30 -17.91 -8.21
CA PHE A 113 -30.70 -19.07 -8.87
C PHE A 113 -29.29 -18.75 -9.36
N ALA A 114 -29.12 -17.63 -10.06
CA ALA A 114 -27.82 -17.22 -10.57
C ALA A 114 -26.84 -16.97 -9.40
N PHE A 115 -27.24 -16.25 -8.34
CA PHE A 115 -26.39 -16.05 -7.16
C PHE A 115 -26.06 -17.37 -6.43
N SER A 116 -27.03 -18.27 -6.34
CA SER A 116 -26.87 -19.61 -5.78
C SER A 116 -25.84 -20.45 -6.55
N THR A 117 -25.77 -20.32 -7.88
CA THR A 117 -24.71 -20.98 -8.69
C THR A 117 -23.32 -20.39 -8.45
N LEU A 118 -23.19 -19.10 -8.10
CA LEU A 118 -21.90 -18.48 -7.76
C LEU A 118 -21.34 -18.95 -6.42
N VAL A 119 -22.21 -19.24 -5.45
CA VAL A 119 -21.85 -19.65 -4.08
C VAL A 119 -21.91 -21.18 -3.90
N PHE A 120 -22.05 -21.94 -5.00
CA PHE A 120 -22.21 -23.40 -4.97
C PHE A 120 -23.40 -23.90 -4.12
N SER A 121 -24.43 -23.07 -3.93
CA SER A 121 -25.62 -23.39 -3.12
C SER A 121 -26.76 -23.86 -4.02
N HIS A 122 -26.71 -25.08 -4.54
CA HIS A 122 -27.75 -25.58 -5.46
C HIS A 122 -29.02 -26.03 -4.72
N LYS A 123 -30.09 -25.23 -4.81
CA LYS A 123 -31.41 -25.59 -4.26
C LYS A 123 -32.42 -26.07 -5.29
N GLU A 124 -32.34 -25.58 -6.53
CA GLU A 124 -33.34 -25.86 -7.57
C GLU A 124 -32.91 -27.01 -8.48
N LYS A 125 -33.84 -27.93 -8.75
CA LYS A 125 -33.62 -29.07 -9.65
C LYS A 125 -33.90 -28.61 -11.09
N LEU A 126 -32.89 -28.71 -11.94
CA LEU A 126 -33.02 -28.46 -13.38
C LEU A 126 -33.60 -29.71 -14.06
N GLU A 127 -34.66 -29.55 -14.84
CA GLU A 127 -35.33 -30.65 -15.56
C GLU A 127 -34.73 -30.85 -16.97
N SER A 128 -34.32 -29.77 -17.64
CA SER A 128 -33.77 -29.83 -18.99
C SER A 128 -32.29 -30.26 -19.02
N ASN A 129 -31.94 -31.20 -19.90
CA ASN A 129 -30.53 -31.56 -20.12
C ASN A 129 -29.71 -30.42 -20.73
N LEU A 130 -30.35 -29.50 -21.49
CA LEU A 130 -29.69 -28.35 -22.08
C LEU A 130 -29.35 -27.27 -21.03
N SER A 131 -30.25 -27.01 -20.08
CA SER A 131 -30.00 -26.06 -18.99
C SER A 131 -28.87 -26.57 -18.09
N ARG A 132 -28.84 -27.89 -17.79
CA ARG A 132 -27.75 -28.54 -17.06
C ARG A 132 -26.41 -28.33 -17.75
N PHE A 133 -26.33 -28.50 -19.07
CA PHE A 133 -25.10 -28.28 -19.83
C PHE A 133 -24.61 -26.82 -19.74
N VAL A 134 -25.52 -25.85 -19.94
CA VAL A 134 -25.20 -24.42 -19.81
C VAL A 134 -24.70 -24.08 -18.40
N VAL A 135 -25.33 -24.64 -17.37
CA VAL A 135 -24.93 -24.43 -15.97
C VAL A 135 -23.58 -25.08 -15.66
N ILE A 136 -23.28 -26.28 -16.19
CA ILE A 136 -21.97 -26.92 -16.02
C ILE A 136 -20.85 -26.04 -16.58
N ILE A 137 -21.03 -25.50 -17.78
CA ILE A 137 -20.05 -24.58 -18.40
C ILE A 137 -19.92 -23.30 -17.56
N TRP A 138 -21.04 -22.73 -17.12
CA TRP A 138 -21.04 -21.53 -16.31
C TRP A 138 -20.31 -21.73 -14.98
N VAL A 139 -20.58 -22.82 -14.27
CA VAL A 139 -19.90 -23.19 -13.02
C VAL A 139 -18.40 -23.36 -13.23
N PHE A 140 -17.97 -23.94 -14.35
CA PHE A 140 -16.54 -24.04 -14.69
C PHE A 140 -15.88 -22.66 -14.86
N VAL A 141 -16.53 -21.73 -15.56
CA VAL A 141 -16.04 -20.35 -15.71
C VAL A 141 -15.94 -19.65 -14.34
N VAL A 142 -16.98 -19.77 -13.52
CA VAL A 142 -17.01 -19.19 -12.17
C VAL A 142 -15.92 -19.77 -11.27
N LEU A 143 -15.64 -21.07 -11.36
CA LEU A 143 -14.57 -21.74 -10.61
C LEU A 143 -13.20 -21.15 -10.97
N ILE A 144 -12.93 -20.92 -12.26
CA ILE A 144 -11.68 -20.29 -12.70
C ILE A 144 -11.61 -18.86 -12.17
N LEU A 145 -12.68 -18.06 -12.33
CA LEU A 145 -12.71 -16.68 -11.87
C LEU A 145 -12.49 -16.56 -10.35
N THR A 146 -13.14 -17.39 -9.54
CA THR A 146 -12.99 -17.40 -8.07
C THR A 146 -11.59 -17.86 -7.63
N SER A 147 -11.02 -18.86 -8.32
CA SER A 147 -9.65 -19.33 -8.06
C SER A 147 -8.62 -18.26 -8.41
N SER A 148 -8.74 -17.64 -9.58
CA SER A 148 -7.85 -16.54 -10.00
C SER A 148 -8.03 -15.29 -9.14
N TYR A 149 -9.24 -14.97 -8.69
CA TYR A 149 -9.52 -13.89 -7.74
C TYR A 149 -8.78 -14.13 -6.42
N THR A 150 -8.93 -15.32 -5.85
CA THR A 150 -8.30 -15.68 -4.57
C THR A 150 -6.77 -15.65 -4.68
N ALA A 151 -6.22 -16.18 -5.78
CA ALA A 151 -4.78 -16.14 -6.05
C ALA A 151 -4.25 -14.71 -6.19
N SER A 152 -4.96 -13.85 -6.94
CA SER A 152 -4.57 -12.46 -7.16
C SER A 152 -4.67 -11.64 -5.88
N LEU A 153 -5.75 -11.79 -5.12
CA LEU A 153 -5.91 -11.14 -3.82
C LEU A 153 -4.82 -11.57 -2.84
N THR A 154 -4.51 -12.87 -2.78
CA THR A 154 -3.44 -13.40 -1.94
C THR A 154 -2.08 -12.82 -2.35
N SER A 155 -1.77 -12.79 -3.65
CA SER A 155 -0.53 -12.17 -4.16
C SER A 155 -0.43 -10.69 -3.82
N MET A 156 -1.54 -9.95 -3.89
CA MET A 156 -1.56 -8.53 -3.50
C MET A 156 -1.37 -8.32 -2.01
N LEU A 157 -1.86 -9.24 -1.16
CA LEU A 157 -1.69 -9.18 0.28
C LEU A 157 -0.29 -9.62 0.74
N THR A 158 0.39 -10.46 -0.04
CA THR A 158 1.74 -10.96 0.26
C THR A 158 2.85 -10.09 -0.32
N VAL A 159 2.64 -9.50 -1.50
CA VAL A 159 3.63 -8.61 -2.15
C VAL A 159 3.38 -7.19 -1.68
N GLN A 160 4.20 -6.69 -0.75
CA GLN A 160 4.28 -5.26 -0.48
C GLN A 160 4.76 -4.55 -1.76
N ARG A 161 3.88 -3.77 -2.39
CA ARG A 161 4.23 -3.01 -3.59
C ARG A 161 4.83 -1.67 -3.15
N LEU A 162 6.13 -1.67 -2.89
CA LEU A 162 6.88 -0.43 -2.71
C LEU A 162 6.97 0.27 -4.08
N GLN A 163 5.98 1.10 -4.40
CA GLN A 163 5.99 1.90 -5.62
C GLN A 163 6.64 3.26 -5.33
N PRO A 164 7.77 3.60 -5.96
CA PRO A 164 8.35 4.92 -5.81
C PRO A 164 7.42 6.00 -6.37
N THR A 165 7.46 7.19 -5.77
CA THR A 165 6.66 8.34 -6.27
C THR A 165 7.14 8.76 -7.65
N VAL A 166 8.46 8.72 -7.88
CA VAL A 166 9.10 9.06 -9.15
C VAL A 166 10.15 8.01 -9.52
N THR A 167 10.21 7.66 -10.80
CA THR A 167 11.06 6.57 -11.33
C THR A 167 12.33 7.04 -12.02
N SER A 168 12.33 8.25 -12.59
CA SER A 168 13.49 8.77 -13.32
C SER A 168 13.65 10.28 -13.15
N VAL A 169 14.87 10.77 -13.44
CA VAL A 169 15.16 12.20 -13.46
C VAL A 169 14.39 12.90 -14.59
N GLN A 170 14.14 12.20 -15.69
CA GLN A 170 13.35 12.70 -16.82
C GLN A 170 11.88 12.93 -16.43
N ASP A 171 11.33 12.09 -15.56
CA ASP A 171 9.97 12.30 -15.03
C ASP A 171 9.89 13.58 -14.20
N LEU A 172 10.91 13.87 -13.38
CA LEU A 172 10.99 15.10 -12.59
C LEU A 172 11.00 16.34 -13.50
N LEU A 173 11.81 16.32 -14.56
CA LEU A 173 11.90 17.41 -15.53
C LEU A 173 10.57 17.63 -16.27
N ARG A 174 9.92 16.54 -16.70
CA ARG A 174 8.65 16.60 -17.42
C ARG A 174 7.52 17.15 -16.56
N ASN A 175 7.51 16.80 -15.27
CA ASN A 175 6.47 17.24 -14.33
C ASN A 175 6.74 18.64 -13.75
N GLY A 176 7.97 19.16 -13.88
CA GLY A 176 8.39 20.40 -13.23
C GLY A 176 8.46 20.25 -11.71
N ASP A 177 8.89 19.08 -11.22
CA ASP A 177 9.01 18.79 -9.80
C ASP A 177 10.23 19.47 -9.17
N CYS A 178 10.08 19.95 -7.94
CA CYS A 178 11.18 20.45 -7.12
C CYS A 178 12.09 19.29 -6.67
N VAL A 179 13.41 19.50 -6.74
CA VAL A 179 14.45 18.53 -6.42
C VAL A 179 15.34 19.05 -5.31
N GLY A 180 15.57 18.22 -4.30
CA GLY A 180 16.46 18.52 -3.18
C GLY A 180 17.90 18.10 -3.46
N TYR A 181 18.85 18.82 -2.89
CA TYR A 181 20.27 18.48 -2.93
C TYR A 181 21.00 18.96 -1.67
N GLN A 182 22.20 18.45 -1.40
CA GLN A 182 22.99 18.89 -0.27
C GLN A 182 23.54 20.32 -0.48
N SER A 183 23.22 21.23 0.43
CA SER A 183 23.72 22.61 0.42
C SER A 183 25.25 22.65 0.49
N GLY A 184 25.88 23.39 -0.44
CA GLY A 184 27.34 23.48 -0.54
C GLY A 184 28.01 22.34 -1.32
N SER A 185 27.23 21.41 -1.88
CA SER A 185 27.74 20.35 -2.77
C SER A 185 27.88 20.84 -4.22
N THR A 186 28.62 20.05 -5.00
CA THR A 186 28.76 20.27 -6.46
C THR A 186 27.54 19.71 -7.23
N VAL A 187 26.65 18.97 -6.55
CA VAL A 187 25.47 18.33 -7.14
C VAL A 187 24.52 19.36 -7.75
N LYS A 188 24.42 20.56 -7.16
CA LYS A 188 23.62 21.66 -7.71
C LYS A 188 23.98 21.97 -9.16
N TYR A 189 25.27 22.12 -9.45
CA TYR A 189 25.73 22.46 -10.80
C TYR A 189 25.42 21.34 -11.78
N TRP A 190 25.56 20.08 -11.35
CA TRP A 190 25.20 18.93 -12.16
C TRP A 190 23.70 18.88 -12.48
N LEU A 191 22.84 19.22 -11.51
CA LEU A 191 21.39 19.31 -11.73
C LEU A 191 21.03 20.45 -12.70
N GLU A 192 21.71 21.60 -12.61
CA GLU A 192 21.54 22.69 -13.58
C GLU A 192 21.95 22.25 -15.01
N GLU A 193 23.06 21.51 -15.16
CA GLU A 193 23.50 20.96 -16.45
C GLU A 193 22.52 19.92 -17.03
N MET A 194 21.82 19.18 -16.16
CA MET A 194 20.76 18.25 -16.55
C MET A 194 19.46 18.94 -17.01
N GLY A 195 19.38 20.28 -16.88
CA GLY A 195 18.26 21.08 -17.38
C GLY A 195 17.28 21.54 -16.31
N PHE A 196 17.56 21.34 -15.02
CA PHE A 196 16.71 21.86 -13.95
C PHE A 196 16.86 23.38 -13.80
N HIS A 197 15.75 24.09 -13.57
CA HIS A 197 15.81 25.51 -13.27
C HIS A 197 16.20 25.75 -11.81
N LYS A 198 16.97 26.81 -11.57
CA LYS A 198 17.46 27.20 -10.23
C LYS A 198 16.35 27.36 -9.18
N LYS A 199 15.15 27.74 -9.60
CA LYS A 199 13.97 27.91 -8.73
C LYS A 199 13.39 26.59 -8.21
N ASP A 200 13.62 25.51 -8.94
CA ASP A 200 13.09 24.17 -8.64
C ASP A 200 14.13 23.32 -7.86
N LEU A 201 15.31 23.89 -7.59
CA LEU A 201 16.39 23.25 -6.84
C LEU A 201 16.44 23.80 -5.41
N LEU A 202 16.20 22.93 -4.43
CA LEU A 202 16.18 23.28 -3.02
C LEU A 202 17.38 22.65 -2.29
N GLY A 203 18.18 23.48 -1.64
CA GLY A 203 19.34 23.05 -0.89
C GLY A 203 18.99 22.75 0.57
N TYR A 204 19.44 21.62 1.09
CA TYR A 204 19.23 21.19 2.48
C TYR A 204 20.56 20.83 3.14
N VAL A 205 20.66 21.00 4.45
CA VAL A 205 21.90 20.79 5.21
C VAL A 205 21.89 19.46 5.95
N THR A 206 20.73 19.05 6.47
CA THR A 206 20.63 17.86 7.33
C THR A 206 19.77 16.76 6.73
N VAL A 207 19.98 15.53 7.24
CA VAL A 207 19.24 14.34 6.83
C VAL A 207 17.77 14.41 7.28
N GLU A 208 17.47 15.15 8.34
CA GLU A 208 16.11 15.40 8.81
C GLU A 208 15.34 16.32 7.86
N GLU A 209 15.99 17.37 7.37
CA GLU A 209 15.43 18.27 6.36
C GLU A 209 15.10 17.51 5.07
N TYR A 210 15.92 16.52 4.69
CA TYR A 210 15.64 15.65 3.56
C TYR A 210 14.30 14.91 3.74
N ALA A 211 14.08 14.32 4.91
CA ALA A 211 12.88 13.55 5.20
C ALA A 211 11.63 14.46 5.23
N GLU A 212 11.73 15.63 5.88
CA GLU A 212 10.63 16.61 5.90
C GLU A 212 10.28 17.11 4.49
N ALA A 213 11.28 17.39 3.67
CA ALA A 213 11.08 17.90 2.32
C ALA A 213 10.41 16.86 1.41
N LEU A 214 10.86 15.60 1.47
CA LEU A 214 10.24 14.49 0.74
C LEU A 214 8.81 14.21 1.22
N GLN A 215 8.55 14.34 2.52
CA GLN A 215 7.23 14.11 3.09
C GLN A 215 6.22 15.19 2.67
N ARG A 216 6.65 16.45 2.55
CA ARG A 216 5.80 17.55 2.04
C ARG A 216 5.48 17.39 0.56
N GLY A 217 6.45 16.89 -0.22
CA GLY A 217 6.36 16.74 -1.67
C GLY A 217 6.43 18.08 -2.41
N SER A 218 6.70 18.05 -3.73
CA SER A 218 6.88 19.26 -4.54
C SER A 218 5.66 20.21 -4.51
N GLY A 219 4.44 19.66 -4.45
CA GLY A 219 3.21 20.46 -4.45
C GLY A 219 2.99 21.33 -3.20
N ASN A 220 3.63 21.02 -2.07
CA ASN A 220 3.42 21.73 -0.80
C ASN A 220 4.70 22.44 -0.30
N GLY A 221 5.56 22.86 -1.24
CA GLY A 221 6.83 23.53 -0.91
C GLY A 221 7.93 22.59 -0.37
N GLY A 222 7.81 21.28 -0.62
CA GLY A 222 8.86 20.29 -0.42
C GLY A 222 9.51 19.88 -1.74
N VAL A 223 9.98 18.63 -1.83
CA VAL A 223 10.62 18.07 -3.03
C VAL A 223 10.06 16.68 -3.36
N SER A 224 10.04 16.33 -4.64
CA SER A 224 9.62 15.00 -5.10
C SER A 224 10.75 13.97 -5.05
N ALA A 225 12.00 14.45 -5.11
CA ALA A 225 13.20 13.63 -5.03
C ALA A 225 14.35 14.41 -4.39
N ILE A 226 15.32 13.69 -3.82
CA ILE A 226 16.60 14.26 -3.37
C ILE A 226 17.72 13.56 -4.12
N VAL A 227 18.59 14.33 -4.74
CA VAL A 227 19.75 13.83 -5.47
C VAL A 227 21.00 14.12 -4.65
N ASP A 228 21.77 13.06 -4.39
CA ASP A 228 23.00 13.17 -3.61
C ASP A 228 23.99 12.03 -3.92
N GLU A 229 25.20 12.14 -3.36
CA GLU A 229 26.20 11.09 -3.43
C GLU A 229 25.75 9.85 -2.64
N VAL A 230 25.98 8.66 -3.20
CA VAL A 230 25.49 7.37 -2.65
C VAL A 230 25.79 7.19 -1.14
N PRO A 231 26.98 7.54 -0.61
CA PRO A 231 27.25 7.41 0.82
C PRO A 231 26.28 8.21 1.71
N TYR A 232 25.88 9.43 1.32
CA TYR A 232 24.92 10.23 2.08
C TYR A 232 23.51 9.63 2.04
N LEU A 233 23.11 9.07 0.88
CA LEU A 233 21.83 8.40 0.73
C LEU A 233 21.76 7.09 1.55
N LYS A 234 22.89 6.37 1.67
CA LYS A 234 22.99 5.20 2.56
C LYS A 234 22.79 5.59 4.03
N ILE A 235 23.37 6.71 4.47
CA ILE A 235 23.15 7.26 5.82
C ILE A 235 21.68 7.65 6.02
N PHE A 236 21.06 8.27 5.01
CA PHE A 236 19.64 8.61 5.06
C PHE A 236 18.78 7.34 5.23
N LEU A 237 19.00 6.33 4.41
CA LEU A 237 18.23 5.08 4.47
C LEU A 237 18.47 4.33 5.77
N SER A 238 19.68 4.30 6.30
CA SER A 238 19.96 3.62 7.57
C SER A 238 19.17 4.23 8.75
N LYS A 239 18.87 5.54 8.67
CA LYS A 239 18.03 6.26 9.63
C LYS A 239 16.53 6.16 9.30
N TYR A 240 16.16 6.24 8.03
CA TYR A 240 14.79 6.28 7.52
C TYR A 240 14.51 5.11 6.56
N CYS A 241 14.52 3.88 7.10
CA CYS A 241 14.29 2.68 6.28
C CYS A 241 12.84 2.54 5.76
N GLU A 242 11.85 3.12 6.44
CA GLU A 242 10.44 2.98 6.07
C GLU A 242 9.98 4.17 5.23
N GLY A 243 9.38 3.88 4.07
CA GLY A 243 8.72 4.89 3.24
C GLY A 243 9.62 5.61 2.23
N TYR A 244 10.89 5.22 2.11
CA TYR A 244 11.83 5.81 1.14
C TYR A 244 12.62 4.73 0.42
N THR A 245 13.06 5.02 -0.80
CA THR A 245 13.94 4.13 -1.56
C THR A 245 14.81 4.90 -2.55
N MET A 246 15.99 4.35 -2.86
CA MET A 246 16.85 4.87 -3.94
C MET A 246 16.35 4.37 -5.29
N VAL A 247 16.28 5.24 -6.29
CA VAL A 247 15.68 4.95 -7.60
C VAL A 247 16.51 5.54 -8.72
N GLY A 248 16.38 4.96 -9.92
CA GLY A 248 17.04 5.44 -11.12
C GLY A 248 18.47 4.92 -11.28
N PRO A 249 19.12 5.25 -12.40
CA PRO A 249 20.52 4.87 -12.61
C PRO A 249 21.42 5.66 -11.66
N THR A 250 22.44 5.00 -11.13
CA THR A 250 23.55 5.70 -10.46
C THR A 250 24.40 6.39 -11.53
N TYR A 251 24.40 7.72 -11.55
CA TYR A 251 25.22 8.50 -12.46
C TYR A 251 26.66 8.47 -12.00
N LYS A 252 27.60 8.27 -12.94
CA LYS A 252 29.03 8.24 -12.64
C LYS A 252 29.46 9.58 -12.04
N TRP A 253 30.11 9.51 -10.89
CA TRP A 253 30.61 10.66 -10.14
C TRP A 253 31.97 10.33 -9.52
N GLY A 254 32.78 11.33 -9.17
CA GLY A 254 34.18 11.10 -8.78
C GLY A 254 34.39 10.35 -7.47
N GLY A 255 33.37 10.28 -6.60
CA GLY A 255 33.49 9.66 -5.28
C GLY A 255 34.40 10.41 -4.32
N PHE A 256 34.62 9.85 -3.12
CA PHE A 256 35.46 10.50 -2.10
C PHE A 256 36.90 10.00 -2.15
N GLY A 257 37.84 10.95 -2.15
CA GLY A 257 39.27 10.69 -2.09
C GLY A 257 39.98 11.61 -1.10
N PHE A 258 41.14 11.16 -0.61
CA PHE A 258 42.02 12.02 0.18
C PHE A 258 42.81 12.95 -0.74
N ALA A 259 43.00 14.19 -0.31
CA ALA A 259 43.70 15.20 -1.10
C ALA A 259 45.08 15.50 -0.53
N PHE A 260 46.07 15.53 -1.42
CA PHE A 260 47.47 15.81 -1.16
C PHE A 260 47.95 16.97 -2.04
N PRO A 261 49.03 17.69 -1.66
CA PRO A 261 49.66 18.65 -2.53
C PRO A 261 50.14 18.00 -3.84
N ILE A 262 50.02 18.71 -4.95
CA ILE A 262 50.52 18.25 -6.26
C ILE A 262 52.02 17.92 -6.14
N GLY A 263 52.41 16.74 -6.65
CA GLY A 263 53.78 16.24 -6.61
C GLY A 263 54.12 15.42 -5.35
N SER A 264 53.21 15.28 -4.39
CA SER A 264 53.43 14.40 -3.23
C SER A 264 53.38 12.92 -3.66
N PRO A 265 54.38 12.09 -3.29
CA PRO A 265 54.36 10.65 -3.57
C PRO A 265 53.25 9.93 -2.78
N MET A 266 52.77 10.53 -1.68
CA MET A 266 51.77 9.91 -0.81
C MET A 266 50.43 9.66 -1.50
N ALA A 267 50.05 10.47 -2.48
CA ALA A 267 48.81 10.24 -3.23
C ALA A 267 48.83 8.87 -3.95
N HIS A 268 49.99 8.50 -4.51
CA HIS A 268 50.19 7.22 -5.17
C HIS A 268 50.26 6.07 -4.14
N ASP A 269 51.09 6.22 -3.11
CA ASP A 269 51.30 5.16 -2.11
C ASP A 269 50.01 4.83 -1.34
N VAL A 270 49.23 5.85 -0.97
CA VAL A 270 47.94 5.66 -0.30
C VAL A 270 46.90 5.08 -1.26
N SER A 271 46.89 5.47 -2.54
CA SER A 271 46.01 4.84 -3.53
C SER A 271 46.28 3.35 -3.68
N HIS A 272 47.56 2.96 -3.71
CA HIS A 272 47.95 1.56 -3.75
C HIS A 272 47.50 0.83 -2.48
N ALA A 273 47.69 1.44 -1.31
CA ALA A 273 47.24 0.88 -0.03
C ALA A 273 45.71 0.68 0.01
N ILE A 274 44.93 1.65 -0.46
CA ILE A 274 43.45 1.56 -0.53
C ILE A 274 43.02 0.36 -1.37
N MET A 275 43.72 0.03 -2.46
CA MET A 275 43.39 -1.12 -3.32
C MET A 275 43.76 -2.48 -2.73
N THR A 276 44.53 -2.53 -1.64
CA THR A 276 44.93 -3.82 -1.06
C THR A 276 43.72 -4.57 -0.50
N PRO A 277 43.64 -5.91 -0.66
CA PRO A 277 42.50 -6.69 -0.17
C PRO A 277 42.23 -6.52 1.33
N ALA A 278 43.29 -6.39 2.14
CA ALA A 278 43.18 -6.18 3.59
C ALA A 278 42.48 -4.87 3.92
N VAL A 279 42.82 -3.77 3.23
CA VAL A 279 42.17 -2.47 3.44
C VAL A 279 40.73 -2.51 2.92
N GLN A 280 40.47 -3.12 1.75
CA GLN A 280 39.11 -3.25 1.23
C GLN A 280 38.18 -4.02 2.18
N GLN A 281 38.67 -5.10 2.80
CA GLN A 281 37.92 -5.86 3.80
C GLN A 281 37.62 -5.02 5.04
N GLU A 282 38.60 -4.22 5.51
CA GLU A 282 38.43 -3.34 6.66
C GLU A 282 37.46 -2.19 6.35
N MET A 283 37.53 -1.62 5.15
CA MET A 283 36.59 -0.59 4.68
C MET A 283 35.16 -1.13 4.64
N ALA A 284 34.95 -2.35 4.13
CA ALA A 284 33.64 -3.00 4.15
C ALA A 284 33.13 -3.27 5.58
N ARG A 285 34.04 -3.48 6.55
CA ARG A 285 33.70 -3.61 7.98
C ARG A 285 33.30 -2.27 8.59
N ILE A 286 34.02 -1.20 8.26
CA ILE A 286 33.73 0.17 8.68
C ILE A 286 32.37 0.61 8.10
N GLU A 287 32.14 0.38 6.82
CA GLU A 287 30.87 0.67 6.14
C GLU A 287 29.69 -0.04 6.83
N ARG A 288 29.78 -1.35 7.08
CA ARG A 288 28.73 -2.08 7.82
C ARG A 288 28.48 -1.52 9.22
N LYS A 289 29.55 -1.10 9.91
CA LYS A 289 29.45 -0.54 11.26
C LYS A 289 28.71 0.81 11.28
N TRP A 290 28.91 1.67 10.26
CA TRP A 290 28.36 3.03 10.24
C TRP A 290 27.06 3.17 9.43
N PHE A 291 26.93 2.42 8.33
CA PHE A 291 25.76 2.48 7.45
C PHE A 291 24.79 1.32 7.64
N GLY A 292 25.19 0.29 8.39
CA GLY A 292 24.42 -0.94 8.58
C GLY A 292 24.67 -1.96 7.48
N ASP A 293 24.02 -3.11 7.58
CA ASP A 293 24.16 -4.17 6.58
C ASP A 293 23.49 -3.76 5.24
N PRO A 294 24.11 -4.07 4.09
CA PRO A 294 23.47 -3.93 2.78
C PRO A 294 22.12 -4.65 2.79
N GLY A 295 21.03 -3.95 2.46
CA GLY A 295 19.68 -4.53 2.48
C GLY A 295 19.03 -4.59 3.88
N ALA A 296 19.63 -4.01 4.93
CA ALA A 296 19.01 -3.95 6.26
C ALA A 296 17.63 -3.24 6.26
N CYS A 297 17.41 -2.29 5.35
CA CYS A 297 16.08 -1.68 5.19
C CYS A 297 15.08 -2.61 4.48
N GLU A 298 15.54 -3.44 3.53
CA GLU A 298 14.69 -4.47 2.93
C GLU A 298 14.30 -5.51 3.97
N SER A 299 15.23 -5.95 4.81
CA SER A 299 14.96 -6.92 5.89
C SER A 299 14.17 -6.34 7.06
N LYS A 300 14.27 -5.04 7.36
CA LYS A 300 13.39 -4.36 8.34
C LYS A 300 11.99 -4.14 7.79
N SER A 301 11.82 -3.82 6.51
CA SER A 301 10.50 -3.81 5.85
C SER A 301 9.89 -5.22 5.75
N GLY A 302 10.74 -6.24 5.63
CA GLY A 302 10.41 -7.67 5.73
C GLY A 302 10.35 -8.20 7.17
N GLY A 303 10.64 -7.37 8.17
CA GLY A 303 10.64 -7.70 9.59
C GLY A 303 9.23 -7.76 10.13
N ILE A 304 8.45 -8.74 9.67
CA ILE A 304 7.24 -9.30 10.28
C ILE A 304 6.41 -8.29 11.11
N ASN A 305 6.11 -7.12 10.54
CA ASN A 305 4.76 -6.60 10.70
C ASN A 305 3.93 -7.48 9.81
N SER A 306 3.58 -8.66 10.34
CA SER A 306 2.56 -9.53 9.80
C SER A 306 1.42 -8.61 9.42
N SER A 307 1.17 -8.48 8.12
CA SER A 307 0.13 -7.62 7.55
C SER A 307 -1.21 -8.19 7.99
N ARG A 308 -1.53 -7.97 9.27
CA ARG A 308 -2.78 -8.35 9.88
C ARG A 308 -3.84 -7.62 9.09
N LEU A 309 -4.77 -8.40 8.56
CA LEU A 309 -5.93 -7.87 7.91
C LEU A 309 -6.65 -6.97 8.92
N SER A 310 -6.62 -5.67 8.65
CA SER A 310 -7.25 -4.67 9.51
C SER A 310 -8.67 -4.41 9.04
N PHE A 311 -9.50 -3.87 9.92
CA PHE A 311 -10.80 -3.30 9.55
C PHE A 311 -10.68 -2.31 8.38
N SER A 312 -9.54 -1.61 8.27
CA SER A 312 -9.26 -0.70 7.15
C SER A 312 -9.31 -1.37 5.78
N ASN A 313 -9.08 -2.69 5.68
CA ASN A 313 -9.01 -3.39 4.40
C ASN A 313 -10.38 -3.92 3.95
N PHE A 314 -11.24 -4.30 4.90
CA PHE A 314 -12.54 -4.92 4.62
C PHE A 314 -13.74 -4.09 5.11
N GLY A 315 -13.52 -2.87 5.60
CA GLY A 315 -14.59 -2.00 6.09
C GLY A 315 -15.72 -1.80 5.08
N GLY A 316 -15.42 -1.83 3.77
CA GLY A 316 -16.41 -1.69 2.71
C GLY A 316 -17.42 -2.85 2.69
N LEU A 317 -16.97 -4.07 2.97
CA LEU A 317 -17.86 -5.24 3.07
C LEU A 317 -18.82 -5.10 4.26
N PHE A 318 -18.31 -4.70 5.43
CA PHE A 318 -19.15 -4.48 6.61
C PHE A 318 -20.13 -3.32 6.42
N LEU A 319 -19.71 -2.26 5.74
CA LEU A 319 -20.56 -1.12 5.41
C LEU A 319 -21.70 -1.53 4.46
N ILE A 320 -21.41 -2.32 3.41
CA ILE A 320 -22.44 -2.84 2.51
C ILE A 320 -23.46 -3.67 3.28
N THR A 321 -23.01 -4.63 4.11
CA THR A 321 -23.89 -5.47 4.91
C THR A 321 -24.72 -4.66 5.91
N GLY A 322 -24.11 -3.68 6.60
CA GLY A 322 -24.81 -2.80 7.53
C GLY A 322 -25.90 -1.98 6.85
N MET A 323 -25.61 -1.42 5.66
CA MET A 323 -26.59 -0.66 4.88
C MET A 323 -27.73 -1.54 4.38
N THR A 324 -27.44 -2.73 3.84
CA THR A 324 -28.48 -3.63 3.31
C THR A 324 -29.38 -4.17 4.43
N SER A 325 -28.81 -4.62 5.54
CA SER A 325 -29.58 -5.07 6.72
C SER A 325 -30.40 -3.93 7.32
N GLY A 326 -29.82 -2.73 7.45
CA GLY A 326 -30.53 -1.56 7.95
C GLY A 326 -31.70 -1.16 7.05
N LEU A 327 -31.49 -1.12 5.74
CA LEU A 327 -32.55 -0.82 4.76
C LEU A 327 -33.66 -1.88 4.78
N ALA A 328 -33.31 -3.16 4.86
CA ALA A 328 -34.29 -4.24 4.96
C ALA A 328 -35.15 -4.13 6.22
N LEU A 329 -34.54 -3.82 7.37
CA LEU A 329 -35.27 -3.57 8.63
C LEU A 329 -36.17 -2.35 8.53
N LEU A 330 -35.70 -1.25 7.93
CA LEU A 330 -36.50 -0.05 7.73
C LEU A 330 -37.71 -0.30 6.82
N ILE A 331 -37.54 -1.04 5.73
CA ILE A 331 -38.63 -1.43 4.84
C ILE A 331 -39.63 -2.30 5.61
N ASN A 332 -39.16 -3.30 6.34
CA ASN A 332 -40.03 -4.18 7.13
C ASN A 332 -40.83 -3.40 8.19
N LEU A 333 -40.18 -2.49 8.92
CA LEU A 333 -40.84 -1.62 9.88
C LEU A 333 -41.85 -0.69 9.21
N SER A 334 -41.52 -0.16 8.03
CA SER A 334 -42.43 0.71 7.26
C SER A 334 -43.68 -0.05 6.80
N ILE A 335 -43.51 -1.29 6.33
CA ILE A 335 -44.63 -2.18 5.94
C ILE A 335 -45.48 -2.51 7.18
N PHE A 336 -44.85 -2.88 8.29
CA PHE A 336 -45.55 -3.16 9.54
C PHE A 336 -46.36 -1.96 10.04
N VAL A 337 -45.77 -0.76 10.06
CA VAL A 337 -46.45 0.48 10.45
C VAL A 337 -47.57 0.84 9.47
N TYR A 338 -47.41 0.56 8.18
CA TYR A 338 -48.44 0.80 7.17
C TYR A 338 -49.63 -0.15 7.31
N GLN A 339 -49.38 -1.45 7.48
CA GLN A 339 -50.43 -2.47 7.65
C GLN A 339 -51.16 -2.31 8.98
N GLU A 340 -50.44 -1.99 10.04
CA GLU A 340 -50.98 -1.89 11.39
C GLU A 340 -51.37 -0.45 11.75
N ARG A 341 -51.36 0.48 10.78
CA ARG A 341 -51.58 1.92 10.98
C ARG A 341 -52.90 2.23 11.68
N ASP A 342 -53.95 1.48 11.36
CA ASP A 342 -55.28 1.69 11.94
C ASP A 342 -55.37 1.12 13.35
N LYS A 343 -54.70 -0.01 13.64
CA LYS A 343 -54.61 -0.57 15.00
C LYS A 343 -53.69 0.26 15.90
N LEU A 344 -52.59 0.79 15.35
CA LEU A 344 -51.68 1.72 16.03
C LEU A 344 -52.33 3.07 16.30
N ARG A 345 -53.14 3.60 15.38
CA ARG A 345 -53.95 4.81 15.62
C ARG A 345 -55.03 4.59 16.68
N ALA A 346 -55.70 3.44 16.66
CA ALA A 346 -56.68 3.05 17.69
C ALA A 346 -56.03 2.80 19.07
N ALA A 347 -54.80 2.27 19.09
CA ALA A 347 -54.01 2.11 20.32
C ALA A 347 -53.51 3.47 20.82
N ALA A 348 -52.99 4.35 19.96
CA ALA A 348 -52.51 5.68 20.33
C ALA A 348 -53.62 6.60 20.89
N SER A 349 -54.84 6.51 20.33
CA SER A 349 -56.01 7.22 20.90
C SER A 349 -56.42 6.66 22.26
N ARG A 350 -56.31 5.34 22.49
CA ARG A 350 -56.49 4.71 23.81
C ARG A 350 -55.39 5.07 24.81
N THR A 351 -54.13 5.17 24.37
CA THR A 351 -52.98 5.48 25.23
C THR A 351 -53.01 6.93 25.72
N ARG A 352 -53.53 7.88 24.93
CA ARG A 352 -53.76 9.27 25.39
C ARG A 352 -54.78 9.37 26.53
N SER A 353 -55.59 8.32 26.74
CA SER A 353 -56.57 8.20 27.83
C SER A 353 -56.12 7.29 28.99
N MET A 354 -55.05 6.51 28.87
CA MET A 354 -54.70 5.45 29.83
C MET A 354 -53.19 5.34 30.17
N SER A 355 -52.38 6.35 29.85
CA SER A 355 -50.91 6.27 29.89
C SER A 355 -50.25 6.19 31.28
N LEU A 356 -50.97 6.32 32.40
CA LEU A 356 -50.33 6.26 33.72
C LEU A 356 -50.56 4.96 34.53
N GLN A 357 -51.60 4.17 34.25
CA GLN A 357 -51.93 3.00 35.10
C GLN A 357 -51.50 1.64 34.52
N ARG A 358 -51.30 1.51 33.20
CA ARG A 358 -50.94 0.20 32.59
C ARG A 358 -49.46 -0.04 32.37
N LEU A 359 -48.64 1.01 32.35
CA LEU A 359 -47.17 0.88 32.31
C LEU A 359 -46.63 0.19 33.57
N HIS A 360 -47.27 0.43 34.71
CA HIS A 360 -46.90 -0.22 35.98
C HIS A 360 -47.22 -1.72 36.02
N THR A 361 -48.31 -2.16 35.38
CA THR A 361 -48.74 -3.58 35.38
C THR A 361 -48.05 -4.42 34.31
N TRP A 362 -47.52 -3.79 33.25
CA TRP A 362 -46.75 -4.51 32.23
C TRP A 362 -45.31 -4.79 32.68
N PHE A 363 -44.69 -3.89 33.46
CA PHE A 363 -43.37 -4.11 34.06
C PHE A 363 -43.35 -5.27 35.08
N GLU A 364 -44.43 -5.50 35.84
CA GLU A 364 -44.50 -6.65 36.76
C GLU A 364 -44.61 -8.01 36.06
N ARG A 365 -45.22 -8.08 34.87
CA ARG A 365 -45.37 -9.36 34.14
C ARG A 365 -44.09 -9.86 33.49
N LEU A 366 -43.16 -8.98 33.17
CA LEU A 366 -41.86 -9.35 32.59
C LEU A 366 -40.89 -9.94 33.63
N GLY A 367 -41.11 -9.73 34.94
CA GLY A 367 -40.33 -10.34 36.00
C GLY A 367 -40.74 -11.79 36.37
N SER A 368 -41.89 -12.28 35.88
CA SER A 368 -42.47 -13.56 36.33
C SER A 368 -42.40 -14.70 35.31
N ALA A 369 -41.84 -14.49 34.11
CA ALA A 369 -41.86 -15.48 33.03
C ALA A 369 -40.52 -16.22 32.81
N GLU A 370 -39.61 -16.22 33.78
CA GLU A 370 -38.32 -16.93 33.70
C GLU A 370 -38.31 -18.31 34.37
N HIS A 371 -39.45 -18.84 34.83
CA HIS A 371 -39.52 -20.20 35.40
C HIS A 371 -40.75 -20.97 34.88
N THR A 372 -40.59 -21.67 33.76
CA THR A 372 -41.33 -22.93 33.53
C THR A 372 -40.55 -23.82 32.55
N GLU A 373 -39.60 -24.59 33.07
CA GLU A 373 -39.21 -25.86 32.46
C GLU A 373 -40.40 -26.83 32.51
N SER A 374 -40.59 -27.63 31.45
CA SER A 374 -41.48 -28.79 31.48
C SER A 374 -40.71 -30.04 31.08
N PRO A 375 -40.92 -31.19 31.76
CA PRO A 375 -40.04 -32.35 31.69
C PRO A 375 -40.47 -33.31 30.58
N ILE A 376 -39.50 -33.96 29.94
CA ILE A 376 -39.73 -35.23 29.22
C ILE A 376 -38.64 -36.19 29.69
N ASN A 377 -39.06 -37.24 30.40
CA ASN A 377 -38.17 -38.26 30.93
C ASN A 377 -38.59 -39.66 30.47
N HIS A 378 -37.59 -40.42 30.00
CA HIS A 378 -37.41 -41.89 29.94
C HIS A 378 -38.45 -42.74 29.18
N GLN A 379 -38.13 -43.82 28.47
CA GLN A 379 -37.01 -44.79 28.35
C GLN A 379 -37.22 -45.45 26.94
N GLU A 380 -36.29 -46.12 26.25
CA GLU A 380 -35.71 -47.40 26.65
C GLU A 380 -34.68 -47.91 25.60
N ALA A 381 -33.55 -48.40 26.12
CA ALA A 381 -32.75 -49.58 25.74
C ALA A 381 -32.25 -49.85 24.30
N ASP A 382 -30.91 -49.83 24.23
CA ASP A 382 -30.04 -51.00 24.00
C ASP A 382 -29.79 -51.54 22.57
N ARG A 383 -28.47 -51.71 22.33
CA ARG A 383 -27.80 -52.74 21.51
C ARG A 383 -27.71 -52.57 19.98
N ARG A 384 -26.50 -52.27 19.48
CA ARG A 384 -25.52 -53.26 18.94
C ARG A 384 -24.39 -52.58 18.16
N VAL A 385 -23.16 -53.05 18.48
CA VAL A 385 -21.94 -53.25 17.66
C VAL A 385 -21.43 -52.10 16.79
#